data_AF-A0A532C440-F1
#
_entry.id   AF-A0A532C440-F1
#
_cell.length_a   1.000
_cell.length_b   1.000
_cell.length_c   1.000
_cell.angle_alpha   90.00
_cell.angle_beta   90.00
_cell.angle_gamma   90.00
#
_symmetry.space_group_name_H-M   'P 1'
#
loop_
_entity.id
_entity.type
_entity.pdbx_description
1 polymer ?
#
loop_
_entity_poly.entity_id
_entity_poly.type
_entity_poly.pdbx_seq_one_letter_code
_entity_poly.pdbx_strand_id
1 'polypeptide(L)'
;MSLLVDWRWADWRQAGRRKVSGLVVVLLLLGCHFAFDGPLSRLRERTYDFYQFLAPRQVTSNPVVIVSIDDASLKGHGRWPWNRGLLADLVDGITKSGATVIGLALVLPEADASPEGIAGDKRLATALAKNRTALAVSLGNEATVSEAEP
;
A
#
# COMPACT_ATOMS: atom_id res chain seq x y z
N MET A 1 55.34 46.77 -22.17
CA MET A 1 54.87 45.46 -21.67
C MET A 1 54.15 45.71 -20.35
N SER A 2 52.83 45.50 -20.24
CA SER A 2 52.20 44.21 -19.90
C SER A 2 52.70 43.76 -18.50
N LEU A 3 51.97 43.62 -17.39
CA LEU A 3 50.55 43.53 -17.06
C LEU A 3 50.38 44.01 -15.60
N LEU A 4 49.39 44.85 -15.29
CA LEU A 4 48.89 44.98 -13.92
C LEU A 4 47.67 44.07 -13.78
N VAL A 5 47.87 43.03 -12.98
CA VAL A 5 46.86 42.03 -12.59
C VAL A 5 45.84 42.70 -11.68
N ASP A 6 44.65 42.97 -12.21
CA ASP A 6 43.50 43.39 -11.41
C ASP A 6 42.98 42.20 -10.59
N TRP A 7 43.37 42.16 -9.32
CA TRP A 7 42.96 41.17 -8.34
C TRP A 7 41.53 41.49 -7.87
N ARG A 8 40.55 40.69 -8.32
CA ARG A 8 39.11 40.83 -8.03
C ARG A 8 38.77 40.55 -6.55
N TRP A 9 38.92 41.55 -5.68
CA TRP A 9 38.41 41.53 -4.30
C TRP A 9 36.86 41.61 -4.20
N ALA A 10 36.14 41.75 -5.31
CA ALA A 10 34.70 42.06 -5.34
C ALA A 10 33.75 40.84 -5.29
N ASP A 11 34.26 39.60 -5.38
CA ASP A 11 33.41 38.41 -5.57
C ASP A 11 32.82 37.83 -4.27
N TRP A 12 33.36 38.18 -3.10
CA TRP A 12 32.93 37.62 -1.81
C TRP A 12 31.53 38.09 -1.37
N ARG A 13 31.16 39.35 -1.66
CA ARG A 13 29.81 39.87 -1.39
C ARG A 13 28.77 39.29 -2.36
N GLN A 14 29.16 38.96 -3.59
CA GLN A 14 28.26 38.34 -4.57
C GLN A 14 27.98 36.87 -4.22
N ALA A 15 29.00 36.13 -3.77
CA ALA A 15 28.86 34.76 -3.29
C ALA A 15 27.94 34.68 -2.04
N GLY A 16 28.08 35.62 -1.09
CA GLY A 16 27.21 35.71 0.08
C GLY A 16 25.75 36.02 -0.28
N ARG A 17 25.50 37.02 -1.16
CA ARG A 17 24.14 37.35 -1.62
C ARG A 17 23.46 36.23 -2.39
N ARG A 18 24.20 35.47 -3.22
CA ARG A 18 23.69 34.30 -3.94
C ARG A 18 23.27 33.18 -2.99
N LYS A 19 24.05 32.94 -1.93
CA LYS A 19 23.69 31.96 -0.89
C LYS A 19 22.46 32.38 -0.08
N VAL A 20 22.35 33.65 0.29
CA VAL A 20 21.19 34.20 1.02
C VAL A 20 19.93 34.15 0.17
N SER A 21 20.00 34.54 -1.10
CA SER A 21 18.85 34.44 -2.02
C SER A 21 18.42 33.00 -2.26
N GLY A 22 19.37 32.07 -2.38
CA GLY A 22 19.06 30.63 -2.42
C GLY A 22 18.33 30.14 -1.16
N LEU A 23 18.82 30.51 0.03
CA LEU A 23 18.18 30.14 1.30
C LEU A 23 16.76 30.71 1.43
N VAL A 24 16.55 31.97 1.03
CA VAL A 24 15.23 32.60 1.05
C VAL A 24 14.26 31.89 0.12
N VAL A 25 14.69 31.51 -1.09
CA VAL A 25 13.84 30.74 -2.02
C VAL A 25 13.50 29.37 -1.44
N VAL A 26 14.46 28.66 -0.85
CA VAL A 26 14.21 27.36 -0.19
C VAL A 26 13.21 27.51 0.95
N LEU A 27 13.35 28.52 1.81
CA LEU A 27 12.43 28.78 2.91
C LEU A 27 11.02 29.15 2.43
N LEU A 28 10.91 29.92 1.34
CA LEU A 28 9.62 30.25 0.71
C LEU A 28 8.94 29.00 0.15
N LEU A 29 9.69 28.13 -0.53
CA LEU A 29 9.15 26.87 -1.05
C LEU A 29 8.73 25.93 0.07
N LEU A 30 9.50 25.85 1.16
CA LEU A 30 9.14 25.08 2.35
C LEU A 30 7.86 25.63 2.99
N GLY A 31 7.79 26.96 3.19
CA GLY A 31 6.62 27.63 3.75
C GLY A 31 5.37 27.42 2.89
N CYS A 32 5.51 27.50 1.57
CA CYS A 32 4.45 27.20 0.61
C CYS A 32 4.02 25.72 0.72
N HIS A 33 4.97 24.78 0.73
CA HIS A 33 4.68 23.36 0.91
C HIS A 33 3.88 23.11 2.19
N PHE A 34 4.36 23.57 3.36
CA PHE A 34 3.65 23.37 4.62
C PHE A 34 2.30 24.10 4.70
N ALA A 35 2.17 25.27 4.06
CA ALA A 35 0.93 26.01 4.03
C ALA A 35 -0.16 25.36 3.15
N PHE A 36 0.23 24.63 2.11
CA PHE A 36 -0.70 24.12 1.10
C PHE A 36 -0.88 22.59 1.10
N ASP A 37 0.04 21.81 1.66
CA ASP A 37 -0.02 20.34 1.62
C ASP A 37 -1.26 19.78 2.35
N GLY A 38 -1.60 20.36 3.50
CA GLY A 38 -2.80 19.99 4.27
C GLY A 38 -4.11 20.59 3.70
N PRO A 39 -4.22 21.92 3.55
CA PRO A 39 -5.47 22.56 3.13
C PRO A 39 -5.94 22.16 1.73
N LEU A 40 -5.03 22.02 0.76
CA LEU A 40 -5.40 21.60 -0.60
C LEU A 40 -5.87 20.14 -0.64
N SER A 41 -5.25 19.27 0.14
CA SER A 41 -5.67 17.86 0.23
C SER A 41 -7.07 17.74 0.82
N ARG A 42 -7.36 18.47 1.91
CA ARG A 42 -8.72 18.52 2.49
C ARG A 42 -9.75 19.10 1.54
N LEU A 43 -9.40 20.16 0.79
CA LEU A 43 -10.30 20.75 -0.20
C LEU A 43 -10.60 19.75 -1.32
N ARG A 44 -9.58 19.03 -1.80
CA ARG A 44 -9.72 17.99 -2.82
C ARG A 44 -10.62 16.85 -2.34
N GLU A 45 -10.37 16.31 -1.14
CA GLU A 45 -11.18 15.24 -0.54
C GLU A 45 -12.65 15.69 -0.39
N ARG A 46 -12.88 16.89 0.17
CA ARG A 46 -14.23 17.41 0.33
C ARG A 46 -14.95 17.66 -1.00
N THR A 47 -14.21 18.10 -2.02
CA THR A 47 -14.76 18.27 -3.38
C THR A 47 -15.09 16.92 -4.00
N TYR A 48 -14.25 15.91 -3.78
CA TYR A 48 -14.48 14.55 -4.24
C TYR A 48 -15.71 13.92 -3.58
N ASP A 49 -15.85 14.05 -2.26
CA ASP A 49 -17.02 13.57 -1.52
C ASP A 49 -18.30 14.26 -2.00
N PHE A 50 -18.24 15.57 -2.21
CA PHE A 50 -19.38 16.34 -2.73
C PHE A 50 -19.77 15.88 -4.15
N TYR A 51 -18.78 15.60 -5.00
CA TYR A 51 -19.03 15.04 -6.32
C TYR A 51 -19.65 13.64 -6.25
N GLN A 52 -19.15 12.76 -5.37
CA GLN A 52 -19.71 11.42 -5.14
C GLN A 52 -21.16 11.48 -4.63
N PHE A 53 -21.48 12.47 -3.80
CA PHE A 53 -22.84 12.70 -3.32
C PHE A 53 -23.78 13.19 -4.44
N LEU A 54 -23.34 14.15 -5.24
CA LEU A 54 -24.14 14.72 -6.33
C LEU A 54 -24.30 13.77 -7.53
N ALA A 55 -23.27 12.99 -7.82
CA ALA A 55 -23.24 12.04 -8.92
C ALA A 55 -22.85 10.64 -8.42
N PRO A 56 -23.74 9.95 -7.68
CA PRO A 56 -23.50 8.59 -7.24
C PRO A 56 -23.22 7.69 -8.44
N ARG A 57 -22.23 6.82 -8.31
CA ARG A 57 -21.91 5.85 -9.37
C ARG A 57 -23.11 4.93 -9.60
N GLN A 58 -23.62 4.92 -10.82
CA GLN A 58 -24.63 3.95 -11.26
C GLN A 58 -23.98 2.56 -11.28
N VAL A 59 -24.52 1.61 -10.50
CA VAL A 59 -23.99 0.23 -10.44
C VAL A 59 -24.56 -0.56 -11.62
N THR A 60 -23.89 -0.49 -12.77
CA THR A 60 -24.34 -1.15 -14.01
C THR A 60 -24.05 -2.65 -14.01
N SER A 61 -23.03 -3.08 -13.27
CA SER A 61 -22.73 -4.49 -13.01
C SER A 61 -21.97 -4.58 -11.68
N ASN A 62 -22.17 -5.66 -10.94
CA ASN A 62 -21.43 -5.95 -9.72
C ASN A 62 -20.49 -7.14 -9.98
N PRO A 63 -19.38 -6.93 -10.72
CA PRO A 63 -18.48 -8.01 -11.11
C PRO A 63 -17.62 -8.54 -9.96
N VAL A 64 -17.75 -7.97 -8.76
CA VAL A 64 -16.97 -8.32 -7.58
C VAL A 64 -17.89 -8.92 -6.53
N VAL A 65 -17.53 -10.11 -6.06
CA VAL A 65 -18.18 -10.80 -4.94
C VAL A 65 -17.20 -10.84 -3.78
N ILE A 66 -17.64 -10.40 -2.61
CA ILE A 66 -16.84 -10.47 -1.38
C ILE A 66 -17.23 -11.74 -0.64
N VAL A 67 -16.26 -12.61 -0.41
CA VAL A 67 -16.42 -13.81 0.42
C VAL A 67 -15.84 -13.49 1.80
N SER A 68 -16.70 -13.22 2.78
CA SER A 68 -16.31 -12.95 4.16
C SER A 68 -16.42 -14.20 5.02
N ILE A 69 -15.54 -14.31 6.02
CA ILE A 69 -15.65 -15.31 7.08
C ILE A 69 -16.46 -14.70 8.22
N ASP A 70 -17.62 -15.27 8.51
CA ASP A 70 -18.54 -14.81 9.55
C ASP A 70 -18.71 -15.84 10.67
N ASP A 71 -19.48 -15.48 11.70
CA ASP A 71 -19.73 -16.35 12.85
C ASP A 71 -20.42 -17.67 12.47
N ALA A 72 -21.27 -17.65 11.43
CA ALA A 72 -21.91 -18.86 10.92
C ALA A 72 -20.87 -19.82 10.31
N SER A 73 -19.94 -19.27 9.53
CA SER A 73 -18.83 -20.03 8.95
C SER A 73 -17.90 -20.59 10.03
N LEU A 74 -17.60 -19.81 11.08
CA LEU A 74 -16.77 -20.28 12.20
C LEU A 74 -17.46 -21.38 13.02
N LYS A 75 -18.79 -21.30 13.19
CA LYS A 75 -19.56 -22.39 13.82
C LYS A 75 -19.56 -23.66 12.97
N GLY A 76 -19.60 -23.53 11.65
CA GLY A 76 -19.62 -24.66 10.72
C GLY A 76 -18.26 -25.34 10.49
N HIS A 77 -17.19 -24.54 10.39
CA HIS A 77 -15.86 -25.02 9.99
C HIS A 77 -14.83 -24.98 11.13
N GLY A 78 -15.24 -24.55 12.31
CA GLY A 78 -14.38 -24.43 13.48
C GLY A 78 -13.70 -23.07 13.59
N ARG A 79 -12.88 -22.95 14.63
CA ARG A 79 -12.22 -21.69 14.98
C ARG A 79 -11.14 -21.33 13.95
N TRP A 80 -11.06 -20.06 13.61
CA TRP A 80 -9.93 -19.49 12.87
C TRP A 80 -8.65 -19.48 13.72
N PRO A 81 -7.44 -19.66 13.16
CA PRO A 81 -7.13 -19.93 11.76
C PRO A 81 -7.48 -21.35 11.33
N TRP A 82 -8.08 -21.48 10.14
CA TRP A 82 -8.41 -22.78 9.57
C TRP A 82 -7.20 -23.49 8.96
N ASN A 83 -7.29 -24.81 8.85
CA ASN A 83 -6.32 -25.60 8.10
C ASN A 83 -6.28 -25.15 6.63
N ARG A 84 -5.08 -25.05 6.07
CA ARG A 84 -4.84 -24.57 4.70
C ARG A 84 -5.46 -25.46 3.61
N GLY A 85 -5.72 -26.73 3.92
CA GLY A 85 -6.51 -27.62 3.07
C GLY A 85 -7.93 -27.11 2.86
N LEU A 86 -8.59 -26.58 3.90
CA LEU A 86 -9.93 -25.98 3.78
C LEU A 86 -9.88 -24.70 2.92
N LEU A 87 -8.84 -23.88 3.08
CA LEU A 87 -8.63 -22.71 2.23
C LEU A 87 -8.44 -23.09 0.76
N ALA A 88 -7.73 -24.20 0.48
CA ALA A 88 -7.56 -24.71 -0.89
C ALA A 88 -8.91 -25.10 -1.51
N ASP A 89 -9.74 -25.80 -0.74
CA ASP A 89 -11.07 -26.22 -1.19
C ASP A 89 -11.99 -25.01 -1.45
N LEU A 90 -11.87 -23.94 -0.65
CA LEU A 90 -12.58 -22.67 -0.89
C LEU A 90 -12.14 -22.00 -2.20
N VAL A 91 -10.83 -21.90 -2.46
CA VAL A 91 -10.31 -21.31 -3.71
C VAL A 91 -10.79 -22.09 -4.94
N ASP A 92 -10.73 -23.42 -4.89
CA ASP A 92 -11.25 -24.27 -5.96
C ASP A 92 -12.78 -24.11 -6.13
N GLY A 93 -13.53 -24.03 -5.03
CA GLY A 93 -14.98 -23.83 -5.04
C GLY A 93 -15.41 -22.48 -5.64
N ILE A 94 -14.72 -21.40 -5.27
CA ILE A 94 -14.96 -20.05 -5.80
C ILE A 94 -14.66 -20.02 -7.30
N THR A 95 -13.56 -20.65 -7.73
CA THR A 95 -13.22 -20.72 -9.16
C THR A 95 -14.29 -21.48 -9.95
N LYS A 96 -14.75 -22.63 -9.43
CA LYS A 96 -15.83 -23.42 -10.03
C LYS A 96 -17.16 -22.65 -10.11
N SER A 97 -17.36 -21.68 -9.22
CA SER A 97 -18.55 -20.81 -9.21
C SER A 97 -18.50 -19.70 -10.26
N GLY A 98 -17.46 -19.65 -11.09
CA GLY A 98 -17.34 -18.72 -12.23
C GLY A 98 -16.46 -17.49 -11.98
N ALA A 99 -15.72 -17.45 -10.87
CA ALA A 99 -14.79 -16.34 -10.61
C ALA A 99 -13.67 -16.31 -11.66
N THR A 100 -13.48 -15.16 -12.31
CA THR A 100 -12.43 -14.98 -13.32
C THR A 100 -11.05 -14.77 -12.69
N VAL A 101 -11.01 -14.07 -11.55
CA VAL A 101 -9.82 -13.84 -10.72
C VAL A 101 -10.24 -13.82 -9.25
N ILE A 102 -9.40 -14.37 -8.37
CA ILE A 102 -9.62 -14.37 -6.92
C ILE A 102 -8.53 -13.53 -6.25
N GLY A 103 -8.92 -12.48 -5.54
CA GLY A 103 -8.02 -11.76 -4.65
C GLY A 103 -8.02 -12.41 -3.27
N LEU A 104 -6.85 -12.84 -2.78
CA LEU A 104 -6.74 -13.43 -1.44
C LEU A 104 -6.21 -12.39 -0.46
N ALA A 105 -7.08 -11.93 0.45
CA ALA A 105 -6.74 -11.00 1.52
C ALA A 105 -6.44 -11.75 2.84
N LEU A 106 -5.47 -12.67 2.80
CA LEU A 106 -5.02 -13.44 3.95
C LEU A 106 -3.50 -13.33 4.08
N VAL A 107 -3.02 -13.13 5.31
CA VAL A 107 -1.58 -13.13 5.62
C VAL A 107 -1.21 -14.51 6.15
N LEU A 108 -0.30 -15.19 5.45
CA LEU A 108 0.15 -16.54 5.75
C LEU A 108 1.68 -16.55 5.87
N PRO A 109 2.25 -15.95 6.93
CA PRO A 109 3.67 -15.62 7.00
C PRO A 109 4.57 -16.84 7.30
N GLU A 110 4.02 -17.83 8.00
CA GLU A 110 4.76 -19.00 8.45
C GLU A 110 4.26 -20.25 7.74
N ALA A 111 5.12 -21.25 7.56
CA ALA A 111 4.69 -22.58 7.11
C ALA A 111 4.09 -23.36 8.30
N ASP A 112 3.05 -24.15 8.06
CA ASP A 112 2.49 -25.01 9.10
C ASP A 112 3.35 -26.28 9.22
N ALA A 113 4.03 -26.43 10.35
CA ALA A 113 4.97 -27.53 10.59
C ALA A 113 4.30 -28.85 10.97
N SER A 114 2.99 -28.86 11.25
CA SER A 114 2.28 -30.10 11.54
C SER A 114 2.17 -30.97 10.28
N PRO A 115 2.13 -32.32 10.38
CA PRO A 115 2.00 -33.17 9.19
C PRO A 115 0.77 -32.84 8.33
N GLU A 116 -0.36 -32.54 8.97
CA GLU A 116 -1.59 -32.09 8.30
C GLU A 116 -1.44 -30.69 7.69
N GLY A 117 -0.74 -29.80 8.38
CA GLY A 117 -0.39 -28.47 7.93
C GLY A 117 0.47 -28.46 6.67
N ILE A 118 1.53 -29.27 6.62
CA ILE A 118 2.41 -29.42 5.47
C ILE A 118 1.62 -29.90 4.24
N ALA A 119 0.72 -30.87 4.44
CA ALA A 119 -0.15 -31.34 3.37
C ALA A 119 -1.13 -30.25 2.92
N GLY A 120 -1.69 -29.49 3.86
CA GLY A 120 -2.55 -28.34 3.61
C GLY A 120 -1.85 -27.23 2.82
N ASP A 121 -0.63 -26.87 3.20
CA ASP A 121 0.19 -25.85 2.51
C ASP A 121 0.46 -26.25 1.05
N LYS A 122 0.82 -27.51 0.81
CA LYS A 122 1.01 -28.04 -0.55
C LYS A 122 -0.27 -27.98 -1.37
N ARG A 123 -1.41 -28.34 -0.77
CA ARG A 123 -2.72 -28.27 -1.44
C ARG A 123 -3.11 -26.83 -1.76
N LEU A 124 -2.93 -25.90 -0.82
CA LEU A 124 -3.22 -24.50 -1.03
C LEU A 124 -2.32 -23.91 -2.12
N ALA A 125 -1.01 -24.15 -2.07
CA ALA A 125 -0.08 -23.70 -3.12
C ALA A 125 -0.48 -24.22 -4.51
N THR A 126 -0.90 -25.50 -4.60
CA THR A 126 -1.38 -26.09 -5.85
C THR A 126 -2.67 -25.42 -6.33
N ALA A 127 -3.64 -25.19 -5.43
CA ALA A 127 -4.89 -24.51 -5.76
C ALA A 127 -4.66 -23.06 -6.21
N LEU A 128 -3.76 -22.33 -5.55
CA LEU A 128 -3.41 -20.96 -5.92
C LEU A 128 -2.68 -20.89 -7.27
N ALA A 129 -1.80 -21.83 -7.57
CA ALA A 129 -1.09 -21.89 -8.86
C ALA A 129 -1.99 -22.33 -10.02
N LYS A 130 -2.93 -23.24 -9.75
CA LYS A 130 -3.90 -23.74 -10.73
C LYS A 130 -4.97 -22.70 -11.08
N ASN A 131 -5.45 -21.95 -10.09
CA ASN A 131 -6.53 -20.98 -10.26
C ASN A 131 -5.95 -19.57 -10.48
N ARG A 132 -6.70 -18.68 -11.14
CA ARG A 132 -6.25 -17.30 -11.36
C ARG A 132 -6.36 -16.50 -10.06
N THR A 133 -5.30 -16.53 -9.26
CA THR A 133 -5.26 -15.87 -7.96
C THR A 133 -4.33 -14.66 -7.97
N ALA A 134 -4.72 -13.61 -7.24
CA ALA A 134 -3.92 -12.43 -6.99
C ALA A 134 -3.63 -12.36 -5.48
N LEU A 135 -2.34 -12.37 -5.14
CA LEU A 135 -1.88 -12.33 -3.76
C LEU A 135 -1.35 -10.93 -3.45
N ALA A 136 -1.71 -10.41 -2.28
CA ALA A 136 -1.06 -9.22 -1.75
C ALA A 136 0.35 -9.61 -1.28
N VAL A 137 1.37 -8.99 -1.84
CA VAL A 137 2.75 -9.13 -1.37
C VAL A 137 3.08 -7.89 -0.55
N SER A 138 3.36 -8.09 0.74
CA SER A 138 3.95 -7.03 1.55
C SER A 138 5.42 -6.91 1.16
N LEU A 139 5.79 -5.80 0.53
CA LEU A 139 7.19 -5.41 0.38
C LEU A 139 7.61 -4.84 1.74
N GLY A 140 8.06 -5.72 2.64
CA GLY A 140 8.65 -5.28 3.90
C GLY A 140 9.87 -4.40 3.63
N ASN A 141 9.94 -3.24 4.27
CA ASN A 141 11.21 -2.56 4.46
C ASN A 141 11.84 -3.19 5.71
N GLU A 142 12.85 -4.04 5.54
CA GLU A 142 13.64 -4.55 6.67
C GLU A 142 14.42 -3.40 7.32
N ALA A 143 13.75 -2.63 8.17
CA ALA A 143 14.38 -1.79 9.18
C ALA A 143 13.38 -1.54 10.31
N THR A 144 13.72 -2.10 11.47
CA THR A 144 13.13 -1.84 12.79
C THR A 144 11.70 -2.33 13.00
N VAL A 145 11.59 -3.60 13.42
CA VAL A 145 10.65 -3.95 14.49
C VAL A 145 11.07 -3.09 15.69
N SER A 146 10.40 -1.96 15.87
CA SER A 146 10.53 -1.13 17.06
C SER A 146 9.96 -1.93 18.21
N GLU A 147 10.85 -2.61 18.92
CA GLU A 147 10.64 -3.07 20.29
C GLU A 147 10.44 -1.83 21.17
N ALA A 148 9.20 -1.33 21.19
CA ALA A 148 8.70 -0.30 22.08
C ALA A 148 7.17 -0.45 22.03
N GLU A 149 6.47 -0.77 23.11
CA GLU A 149 6.52 -0.10 24.39
C GLU A 149 5.86 -0.95 25.51
N PRO A 150 5.97 -0.53 26.78
CA PRO A 150 6.18 -1.36 27.98
C PRO A 150 4.96 -2.09 28.55
#